data_AF-A0AB73B659-F1
#
_entry.id   AF-A0AB73B659-F1
#
_cell.length_a   1.000
_cell.length_b   1.000
_cell.length_c   1.000
_cell.angle_alpha   90.00
_cell.angle_beta   90.00
_cell.angle_gamma   90.00
#
_symmetry.space_group_name_H-M   'P 1'
#
loop_
_entity.id
_entity.type
_entity.pdbx_description
1 polymer ?
#
loop_
_entity_poly.entity_id
_entity_poly.type
_entity_poly.pdbx_seq_one_letter_code
_entity_poly.pdbx_strand_id
1 'polypeptide(L)'
;MPTVHSIEHMMANFMRNYTDKLIGFAPMGCQTGFYAITNGLEQDELIEVLTKSLGDILTATEVPAANVTQCGWGANHSLEGAQAAVRDYLAHKDEWLEVMR
;
A
#
# COMPACT_ATOMS: atom_id res chain seq x y z
N MET A 1 -8.44 7.79 10.41
CA MET A 1 -7.17 7.18 9.97
C MET A 1 -6.92 7.46 8.49
N PRO A 2 -6.75 8.73 8.06
CA PRO A 2 -6.84 9.07 6.63
C PRO A 2 -5.70 8.48 5.78
N THR A 3 -4.47 8.54 6.26
CA THR A 3 -3.28 8.01 5.57
C THR A 3 -3.33 6.50 5.39
N VAL A 4 -3.50 5.75 6.49
CA VAL A 4 -3.54 4.27 6.46
C VAL A 4 -4.63 3.75 5.54
N HIS A 5 -5.83 4.32 5.62
CA HIS A 5 -6.97 3.94 4.79
C HIS A 5 -6.75 4.25 3.30
N SER A 6 -6.06 5.34 2.99
CA SER A 6 -5.71 5.68 1.60
C SER A 6 -4.66 4.72 1.05
N ILE A 7 -3.65 4.36 1.84
CA ILE A 7 -2.64 3.36 1.44
C ILE A 7 -3.30 1.99 1.21
N GLU A 8 -4.26 1.58 2.05
CA GLU A 8 -5.04 0.36 1.83
C GLU A 8 -5.72 0.34 0.45
N HIS A 9 -6.51 1.38 0.15
CA HIS A 9 -7.20 1.52 -1.14
C HIS A 9 -6.22 1.49 -2.32
N MET A 10 -5.13 2.25 -2.23
CA MET A 10 -4.18 2.38 -3.32
C MET A 10 -3.37 1.10 -3.53
N MET A 11 -2.85 0.48 -2.47
CA MET A 11 -2.08 -0.76 -2.58
C MET A 11 -2.93 -1.95 -3.00
N ALA A 12 -4.15 -2.09 -2.46
CA ALA A 12 -5.08 -3.11 -2.91
C ALA A 12 -5.37 -2.98 -4.42
N ASN A 13 -5.47 -1.76 -4.95
CA ASN A 13 -5.65 -1.55 -6.38
C ASN A 13 -4.35 -1.77 -7.19
N PHE A 14 -3.27 -1.08 -6.84
CA PHE A 14 -2.06 -0.98 -7.67
C PHE A 14 -1.19 -2.24 -7.65
N MET A 15 -1.19 -3.03 -6.58
CA MET A 15 -0.47 -4.32 -6.59
C MET A 15 -1.00 -5.27 -7.65
N ARG A 16 -2.30 -5.18 -7.98
CA ARG A 16 -2.94 -6.02 -9.01
C ARG A 16 -2.50 -5.68 -10.44
N ASN A 17 -1.82 -4.55 -10.66
CA ASN A 17 -1.20 -4.25 -11.95
C ASN A 17 0.07 -5.07 -12.20
N TYR A 18 0.69 -5.61 -11.15
CA TYR A 18 2.00 -6.28 -11.23
C TYR A 18 1.97 -7.74 -10.78
N THR A 19 0.86 -8.20 -10.18
CA THR A 19 0.68 -9.61 -9.84
C THR A 19 -0.80 -9.99 -9.78
N ASP A 20 -1.12 -11.20 -10.23
CA ASP A 20 -2.40 -11.87 -10.04
C ASP A 20 -2.42 -12.76 -8.78
N LYS A 21 -1.29 -12.85 -8.06
CA LYS A 21 -1.12 -13.69 -6.86
C LYS A 21 -1.56 -13.01 -5.55
N LEU A 22 -2.03 -11.76 -5.58
CA LEU A 22 -2.48 -11.05 -4.37
C LEU A 22 -3.86 -11.52 -3.91
N ILE A 23 -3.91 -12.16 -2.74
CA ILE A 23 -5.16 -12.54 -2.06
C ILE A 23 -5.76 -11.33 -1.35
N GLY A 24 -4.94 -10.57 -0.60
CA GLY A 24 -5.43 -9.40 0.15
C GLY A 24 -4.32 -8.48 0.62
N PHE A 25 -4.68 -7.21 0.87
CA PHE A 25 -3.82 -6.20 1.47
C PHE A 25 -4.65 -5.46 2.53
N ALA A 26 -4.24 -5.52 3.80
CA ALA A 26 -5.05 -5.02 4.90
C ALA A 26 -4.21 -4.31 5.97
N PRO A 27 -4.72 -3.22 6.60
CA PRO A 27 -4.03 -2.51 7.65
C PRO A 27 -3.97 -3.31 8.95
N MET A 28 -2.88 -3.18 9.69
CA MET A 28 -2.78 -3.68 11.05
C MET A 28 -3.54 -2.77 12.02
N GLY A 29 -4.23 -3.36 13.01
CA GLY A 29 -4.99 -2.60 14.02
C GLY A 29 -4.13 -1.70 14.92
N CYS A 30 -2.85 -2.04 15.09
CA CYS A 30 -1.85 -1.22 15.78
C CYS A 30 -1.33 -0.04 14.94
N GLN A 31 -1.73 0.05 13.66
CA GLN A 31 -1.43 1.17 12.76
C GLN A 31 0.04 1.33 12.37
N THR A 32 0.86 0.29 12.56
CA THR A 32 2.30 0.30 12.26
C THR A 32 2.66 -0.34 10.93
N GLY A 33 1.69 -0.89 10.20
CA GLY A 33 1.96 -1.59 8.94
C GLY A 33 0.73 -2.23 8.32
N PHE A 34 0.97 -3.08 7.33
CA PHE A 34 -0.03 -3.80 6.56
C PHE A 34 0.38 -5.26 6.40
N TYR A 35 -0.61 -6.15 6.28
CA TYR A 35 -0.38 -7.50 5.79
C TYR A 35 -0.70 -7.57 4.30
N ALA A 36 0.24 -8.08 3.51
CA ALA A 36 0.02 -8.55 2.15
C ALA A 36 -0.04 -10.08 2.17
N ILE A 37 -1.16 -10.65 1.73
CA ILE A 37 -1.37 -12.10 1.65
C ILE A 37 -1.30 -12.49 0.18
N THR A 38 -0.39 -13.40 -0.16
CA THR A 38 -0.11 -13.79 -1.55
C THR A 38 -0.10 -15.31 -1.72
N ASN A 39 -0.41 -15.77 -2.93
CA ASN A 39 -0.37 -17.18 -3.29
C ASN A 39 0.91 -17.52 -4.09
N GLY A 40 1.99 -17.90 -3.39
CA GLY A 40 3.25 -18.31 -4.04
C GLY A 40 4.00 -17.18 -4.74
N LEU A 41 4.00 -15.98 -4.12
CA LEU A 41 4.85 -14.87 -4.53
C LEU A 41 6.11 -14.91 -3.66
N GLU A 42 7.26 -15.16 -4.28
CA GLU A 42 8.54 -15.24 -3.57
C GLU A 42 9.05 -13.84 -3.19
N GLN A 43 10.01 -13.77 -2.27
CA GLN A 43 10.46 -12.51 -1.67
C GLN A 43 10.89 -11.45 -2.71
N ASP A 44 11.70 -11.83 -3.69
CA ASP A 44 12.20 -10.88 -4.70
C ASP A 44 11.08 -10.38 -5.62
N GLU A 45 10.14 -11.26 -5.99
CA GLU A 45 8.94 -10.88 -6.75
C GLU A 45 8.07 -9.92 -5.92
N LEU A 46 7.89 -10.18 -4.63
CA LEU A 46 7.14 -9.33 -3.72
C LEU A 46 7.78 -7.94 -3.59
N ILE A 47 9.11 -7.85 -3.44
CA ILE A 47 9.83 -6.58 -3.36
C ILE A 47 9.64 -5.78 -4.65
N GLU A 48 9.68 -6.43 -5.81
CA GLU A 48 9.45 -5.77 -7.11
C GLU A 48 8.03 -5.22 -7.20
N VAL A 49 7.01 -6.05 -6.90
CA VAL A 49 5.60 -5.65 -6.88
C VAL A 49 5.38 -4.48 -5.91
N LEU A 50 5.87 -4.58 -4.67
CA LEU A 50 5.75 -3.52 -3.67
C LEU A 50 6.39 -2.22 -4.17
N THR A 51 7.62 -2.29 -4.69
CA THR A 51 8.32 -1.10 -5.19
C THR A 51 7.52 -0.40 -6.28
N LYS A 52 7.00 -1.15 -7.26
CA LYS A 52 6.24 -0.59 -8.38
C LYS A 52 4.92 0.01 -7.92
N SER A 53 4.15 -0.69 -7.07
CA SER A 53 2.88 -0.20 -6.54
C SER A 53 3.03 1.02 -5.64
N LEU A 54 4.08 1.08 -4.82
CA LEU A 54 4.41 2.26 -4.03
C LEU A 54 4.81 3.44 -4.95
N GLY A 55 5.51 3.18 -6.05
CA GLY A 55 5.78 4.17 -7.09
C GLY A 55 4.50 4.74 -7.72
N ASP A 56 3.49 3.90 -7.97
CA ASP A 56 2.18 4.35 -8.48
C ASP A 56 1.49 5.30 -7.48
N ILE A 57 1.62 5.06 -6.16
CA ILE A 57 1.10 6.00 -5.13
C ILE A 57 1.74 7.38 -5.27
N LEU A 58 3.04 7.46 -5.49
CA LEU A 58 3.76 8.74 -5.62
C LEU A 58 3.35 9.56 -6.84
N THR A 59 2.77 8.93 -7.86
CA THR A 59 2.33 9.59 -9.10
C THR A 59 0.80 9.70 -9.22
N ALA A 60 0.05 9.06 -8.32
CA ALA A 60 -1.40 9.12 -8.30
C ALA A 60 -1.92 10.54 -8.05
N THR A 61 -3.03 10.87 -8.72
CA THR A 61 -3.74 12.15 -8.57
C THR A 61 -4.95 12.04 -7.64
N GLU A 62 -5.37 10.82 -7.29
CA GLU A 62 -6.51 10.56 -6.41
C GLU A 62 -6.36 9.21 -5.68
N VAL A 63 -7.14 9.03 -4.62
CA VAL A 63 -7.30 7.73 -3.94
C VAL A 63 -8.45 6.97 -4.62
N PRO A 64 -8.21 5.79 -5.22
CA PRO A 64 -9.26 5.02 -5.88
C PRO A 64 -10.42 4.71 -4.93
N ALA A 65 -11.65 4.78 -5.41
CA ALA A 65 -12.86 4.42 -4.66
C ALA A 65 -13.09 5.21 -3.34
N ALA A 66 -12.47 6.38 -3.16
CA ALA A 66 -12.68 7.27 -2.03
C ALA A 66 -14.03 8.04 -2.12
N ASN A 67 -15.14 7.30 -2.13
CA ASN A 67 -16.50 7.85 -2.18
C ASN A 67 -17.48 6.99 -1.36
N VAL A 68 -18.66 7.54 -1.05
CA VAL A 68 -19.66 6.89 -0.19
C VAL A 68 -20.32 5.65 -0.79
N THR A 69 -20.17 5.43 -2.10
CA THR A 69 -20.75 4.26 -2.77
C THR A 69 -19.84 3.04 -2.65
N GLN A 70 -18.52 3.25 -2.68
CA GLN A 70 -17.54 2.18 -2.75
C GLN A 70 -16.72 2.01 -1.46
N CYS A 71 -16.80 2.96 -0.54
CA CYS A 71 -16.06 2.97 0.71
C CYS A 71 -16.98 3.17 1.92
N GLY A 72 -16.78 2.36 2.96
CA GLY A 72 -17.53 2.47 4.22
C GLY A 72 -17.31 3.79 4.97
N TRP A 73 -16.20 4.50 4.68
CA TRP A 73 -15.95 5.83 5.20
C TRP A 73 -15.23 6.74 4.18
N GLY A 74 -15.91 7.06 3.08
CA GLY A 74 -15.35 7.84 1.96
C GLY A 74 -14.81 9.24 2.31
N ALA A 75 -15.16 9.82 3.46
CA ALA A 75 -14.61 11.09 3.92
C ALA A 75 -13.20 10.97 4.58
N ASN A 76 -12.79 9.77 5.02
CA ASN A 76 -11.56 9.57 5.78
C ASN A 76 -10.40 9.13 4.87
N HIS A 77 -9.95 10.02 3.98
CA HIS A 77 -8.81 9.79 3.08
C HIS A 77 -7.86 10.99 3.04
N SER A 78 -6.60 10.73 2.67
CA SER A 78 -5.58 11.73 2.41
C SER A 78 -4.56 11.18 1.41
N LEU A 79 -4.62 11.66 0.17
CA LEU A 79 -3.64 11.34 -0.87
C LEU A 79 -2.25 11.84 -0.47
N GLU A 80 -2.16 13.09 0.00
CA GLU A 80 -0.92 13.71 0.45
C GLU A 80 -0.29 12.91 1.60
N GLY A 81 -1.10 12.49 2.57
CA GLY A 81 -0.65 11.67 3.69
C GLY A 81 -0.12 10.31 3.23
N ALA A 82 -0.80 9.66 2.28
CA ALA A 82 -0.33 8.40 1.69
C ALA A 82 1.00 8.58 0.95
N GLN A 83 1.11 9.62 0.11
CA GLN A 83 2.32 9.93 -0.64
C GLN A 83 3.50 10.26 0.28
N ALA A 84 3.27 11.01 1.37
CA ALA A 84 4.31 11.32 2.35
C ALA A 84 4.83 10.05 3.05
N ALA A 85 3.93 9.20 3.55
CA ALA A 85 4.32 7.96 4.22
C ALA A 85 5.02 6.97 3.27
N VAL A 86 4.54 6.85 2.03
CA VAL A 86 5.17 5.98 1.02
C VAL A 86 6.55 6.50 0.60
N ARG A 87 6.71 7.82 0.48
CA ARG A 87 8.02 8.43 0.17
C ARG A 87 9.03 8.12 1.27
N ASP A 88 8.63 8.23 2.54
CA ASP A 88 9.46 7.88 3.68
C ASP A 88 9.82 6.38 3.72
N TYR A 89 8.83 5.51 3.49
CA TYR A 89 9.06 4.06 3.45
C TYR A 89 10.00 3.62 2.31
N LEU A 90 9.87 4.23 1.12
CA LEU A 90 10.75 3.97 -0.03
C LEU A 90 12.17 4.52 0.19
N ALA A 91 12.35 5.59 0.96
CA ALA A 91 13.67 6.13 1.28
C ALA A 91 14.53 5.15 2.09
N HIS A 92 13.89 4.23 2.82
CA HIS A 92 14.53 3.19 3.62
C HIS A 92 14.49 1.82 2.94
N LYS A 93 14.34 1.78 1.61
CA LYS A 93 14.23 0.51 0.84
C LYS A 93 15.41 -0.43 1.08
N ASP A 94 16.61 0.11 1.23
CA ASP A 94 17.82 -0.69 1.43
C ASP A 94 17.83 -1.43 2.79
N GLU A 95 16.93 -1.07 3.71
CA GLU A 95 16.80 -1.67 5.05
C GLU A 95 15.63 -2.66 5.15
N TRP A 96 14.83 -2.87 4.10
CA TRP A 96 13.59 -3.66 4.18
C TRP A 96 13.76 -5.11 4.64
N LEU A 97 14.93 -5.71 4.40
CA LEU A 97 15.25 -7.08 4.80
C LEU A 97 15.91 -7.16 6.19
N GLU A 98 16.24 -6.01 6.80
CA GLU A 98 16.82 -5.92 8.15
C GLU A 98 15.71 -5.86 9.22
N VAL A 99 15.03 -6.99 9.44
CA VAL A 99 13.85 -7.03 10.33
C VAL A 99 14.21 -6.98 11.82
N MET A 100 15.32 -7.63 12.20
CA MET A 100 15.77 -7.70 13.59
C MET A 100 17.11 -6.97 13.67
N ARG A 101 17.12 -5.83 14.37
CA ARG A 101 18.34 -5.17 14.87
C ARG A 101 18.44 -5.39 16.37
#